data_AF-A0A1H9VTN3-F1
#
_entry.id   AF-A0A1H9VTN3-F1
#
_cell.length_a   1.000
_cell.length_b   1.000
_cell.length_c   1.000
_cell.angle_alpha   90.00
_cell.angle_beta   90.00
_cell.angle_gamma   90.00
#
_symmetry.space_group_name_H-M   'P 1'
#
loop_
_entity.id
_entity.type
_entity.pdbx_description
1 polymer ?
#
loop_
_entity_poly.entity_id
_entity_poly.type
_entity_poly.pdbx_seq_one_letter_code
_entity_poly.pdbx_strand_id
1 'polypeptide(L)'
;MPEIAVAEAAGVGLGGQWRPSEDVVLVMPDAVVLLDGATSMRDDLPSGGVFAGELGAQVVARMAAAPELDLGDLLAGAIRSVARGNGFTPGDSPCSTVAIVRWDDEVVEALVLADSPVVAFAPEADVLADTRLRHVPRGSYRDRLRRGGGYSADHVAALRASARKTSALRNQEGGYWVAEAVPAAAHRAVRRVWPRQDVRSVLMASDGVSCGVDDYRLFGWEQVLDLATASGPQAVLDVVREAEREDPEGLKWPRPKPHDDQALVVISF
;
A
#
# COMPACT_ATOMS: atom_id res chain seq x y z
N MET A 1 -20.03 16.92 2.98
CA MET A 1 -19.31 15.84 2.29
C MET A 1 -17.84 16.25 2.27
N PRO A 2 -16.92 15.33 2.57
CA PRO A 2 -15.50 15.63 2.52
C PRO A 2 -15.04 15.94 1.09
N GLU A 3 -14.01 16.75 0.97
CA GLU A 3 -13.26 16.94 -0.27
C GLU A 3 -12.18 15.86 -0.36
N ILE A 4 -12.08 15.21 -1.53
CA ILE A 4 -11.14 14.09 -1.74
C ILE A 4 -10.26 14.44 -2.92
N ALA A 5 -8.95 14.49 -2.69
CA ALA A 5 -7.94 14.68 -3.72
C ALA A 5 -7.06 13.43 -3.82
N VAL A 6 -6.80 12.96 -5.04
CA VAL A 6 -6.00 11.77 -5.33
C VAL A 6 -4.89 12.14 -6.29
N ALA A 7 -3.68 11.65 -6.04
CA ALA A 7 -2.59 11.64 -7.01
C ALA A 7 -2.06 10.22 -7.17
N GLU A 8 -1.81 9.83 -8.41
CA GLU A 8 -1.25 8.53 -8.78
C GLU A 8 -0.11 8.73 -9.79
N ALA A 9 0.99 7.99 -9.62
CA ALA A 9 2.08 7.95 -10.59
C ALA A 9 2.63 6.53 -10.71
N ALA A 10 2.57 5.98 -11.93
CA ALA A 10 3.13 4.67 -12.21
C ALA A 10 4.65 4.65 -12.02
N GLY A 11 5.15 3.56 -11.44
CA GLY A 11 6.55 3.23 -11.34
C GLY A 11 7.05 2.45 -12.55
N VAL A 12 8.04 1.61 -12.32
CA VAL A 12 8.65 0.74 -13.34
C VAL A 12 8.67 -0.72 -12.89
N GLY A 13 8.80 -1.64 -13.84
CA GLY A 13 9.08 -3.04 -13.53
C GLY A 13 10.46 -3.24 -12.91
N LEU A 14 10.74 -4.44 -12.42
CA LEU A 14 12.04 -4.79 -11.79
C LEU A 14 13.26 -4.55 -12.70
N GLY A 15 13.07 -4.58 -14.03
CA GLY A 15 14.11 -4.30 -15.02
C GLY A 15 14.12 -2.85 -15.53
N GLY A 16 13.36 -1.95 -14.90
CA GLY A 16 13.29 -0.53 -15.28
C GLY A 16 12.34 -0.21 -16.44
N GLN A 17 11.70 -1.20 -17.04
CA GLN A 17 10.71 -0.98 -18.10
C GLN A 17 9.42 -0.35 -17.55
N TRP A 18 8.80 0.54 -18.34
CA TRP A 18 7.51 1.11 -18.00
C TRP A 18 6.43 0.04 -17.90
N ARG A 19 5.52 0.19 -16.94
CA ARG A 19 4.30 -0.61 -16.80
C ARG A 19 3.15 0.26 -16.26
N PRO A 20 1.88 -0.14 -16.44
CA PRO A 20 0.78 0.46 -15.70
C PRO A 20 0.98 0.34 -14.18
N SER A 21 0.39 1.25 -13.42
CA SER A 21 0.38 1.20 -11.95
C SER A 21 -0.26 -0.11 -11.45
N GLU A 22 0.27 -0.65 -10.37
CA GLU A 22 -0.36 -1.73 -9.61
C GLU A 22 -1.14 -1.20 -8.40
N ASP A 23 -1.08 0.12 -8.13
CA ASP A 23 -1.92 0.79 -7.14
C ASP A 23 -3.35 0.99 -7.68
N VAL A 24 -4.34 0.86 -6.80
CA VAL A 24 -5.76 1.09 -7.08
C VAL A 24 -6.38 1.95 -6.00
N VAL A 25 -6.96 3.08 -6.38
CA VAL A 25 -7.75 3.96 -5.50
C VAL A 25 -9.22 3.92 -5.90
N LEU A 26 -10.10 3.67 -4.94
CA LEU A 26 -11.55 3.67 -5.13
C LEU A 26 -12.19 4.65 -4.16
N VAL A 27 -12.93 5.62 -4.69
CA VAL A 27 -13.62 6.65 -3.92
C VAL A 27 -15.12 6.39 -3.91
N MET A 28 -15.69 6.32 -2.71
CA MET A 28 -17.12 6.21 -2.43
C MET A 28 -17.62 7.48 -1.72
N PRO A 29 -18.94 7.71 -1.61
CA PRO A 29 -19.48 8.87 -0.88
C PRO A 29 -19.08 8.94 0.60
N ASP A 30 -18.82 7.78 1.21
CA ASP A 30 -18.61 7.55 2.64
C ASP A 30 -17.35 6.72 2.94
N ALA A 31 -16.54 6.42 1.92
CA ALA A 31 -15.30 5.66 2.09
C ALA A 31 -14.27 5.91 0.99
N VAL A 32 -13.00 5.61 1.27
CA VAL A 32 -11.93 5.46 0.29
C VAL A 32 -11.19 4.15 0.55
N VAL A 33 -10.88 3.43 -0.53
CA VAL A 33 -10.05 2.23 -0.50
C VAL A 33 -8.80 2.48 -1.33
N LEU A 34 -7.64 2.24 -0.74
CA LEU A 34 -6.33 2.24 -1.40
C LEU A 34 -5.76 0.83 -1.32
N LEU A 35 -5.39 0.26 -2.46
CA LEU A 35 -4.75 -1.04 -2.57
C LEU A 35 -3.43 -0.88 -3.33
N ASP A 36 -2.33 -1.35 -2.76
CA ASP A 36 -1.03 -1.38 -3.42
C ASP A 36 -0.76 -2.83 -3.85
N GLY A 37 -0.79 -3.06 -5.16
CA GLY A 37 -0.61 -4.38 -5.76
C GLY A 37 0.86 -4.79 -5.72
N ALA A 38 1.18 -5.84 -4.96
CA ALA A 38 2.56 -6.28 -4.82
C ALA A 38 3.12 -6.78 -6.16
N THR A 39 4.26 -6.23 -6.58
CA THR A 39 4.92 -6.63 -7.82
C THR A 39 5.23 -8.13 -7.82
N SER A 40 4.61 -8.85 -8.77
CA SER A 40 4.80 -10.29 -8.91
C SER A 40 6.23 -10.63 -9.31
N MET A 41 6.79 -11.66 -8.67
CA MET A 41 8.09 -12.24 -9.02
C MET A 41 7.96 -13.41 -10.00
N ARG A 42 6.73 -13.67 -10.45
CA ARG A 42 6.29 -14.80 -11.26
C ARG A 42 5.53 -14.31 -12.48
N ASP A 43 5.94 -14.78 -13.65
CA ASP A 43 5.38 -14.36 -14.92
C ASP A 43 4.11 -15.15 -15.29
N ASP A 44 3.81 -16.24 -14.57
CA ASP A 44 2.65 -17.11 -14.78
C ASP A 44 1.41 -16.73 -13.96
N LEU A 45 1.50 -15.68 -13.14
CA LEU A 45 0.40 -15.15 -12.35
C LEU A 45 -0.05 -13.78 -12.88
N PRO A 46 -1.32 -13.39 -12.68
CA PRO A 46 -1.75 -12.01 -12.88
C PRO A 46 -0.89 -11.03 -12.06
N SER A 47 -0.84 -9.77 -12.51
CA SER A 47 -0.13 -8.73 -11.78
C SER A 47 -0.81 -8.43 -10.43
N GLY A 48 -0.07 -7.80 -9.52
CA GLY A 48 -0.63 -7.32 -8.24
C GLY A 48 -1.77 -6.33 -8.47
N GLY A 49 -1.64 -5.49 -9.51
CA GLY A 49 -2.67 -4.53 -9.91
C GLY A 49 -3.98 -5.16 -10.40
N VAL A 50 -3.91 -6.29 -11.12
CA VAL A 50 -5.13 -7.03 -11.52
C VAL A 50 -5.82 -7.58 -10.28
N PHE A 51 -5.09 -8.18 -9.35
CA PHE A 51 -5.63 -8.66 -8.09
C PHE A 51 -6.21 -7.51 -7.24
N ALA A 52 -5.51 -6.38 -7.13
CA ALA A 52 -5.94 -5.19 -6.40
C ALA A 52 -7.25 -4.62 -6.98
N GLY A 53 -7.36 -4.55 -8.31
CA GLY A 53 -8.59 -4.10 -8.98
C GLY A 53 -9.79 -5.00 -8.69
N GLU A 54 -9.62 -6.32 -8.77
CA GLU A 54 -10.68 -7.28 -8.44
C GLU A 54 -11.06 -7.25 -6.97
N LEU A 55 -10.07 -7.18 -6.08
CA LEU A 55 -10.29 -7.09 -4.63
C LEU A 55 -11.01 -5.79 -4.26
N GLY A 56 -10.57 -4.66 -4.81
CA GLY A 56 -11.19 -3.36 -4.59
C GLY A 56 -12.66 -3.35 -5.03
N ALA A 57 -12.97 -3.89 -6.22
CA ALA A 57 -14.35 -4.03 -6.69
C ALA A 57 -15.21 -4.88 -5.74
N GLN A 58 -14.66 -5.98 -5.20
CA GLN A 58 -15.34 -6.83 -4.23
C GLN A 58 -15.55 -6.15 -2.87
N VAL A 59 -14.63 -5.29 -2.43
CA VAL A 59 -14.74 -4.48 -1.21
C VAL A 59 -15.84 -3.43 -1.37
N VAL A 60 -15.77 -2.60 -2.42
CA VAL A 60 -16.75 -1.54 -2.68
C VAL A 60 -18.16 -2.10 -2.82
N ALA A 61 -18.34 -3.20 -3.57
CA ALA A 61 -19.64 -3.82 -3.74
C ALA A 61 -20.25 -4.31 -2.42
N ARG A 62 -19.43 -4.85 -1.50
CA ARG A 62 -19.91 -5.28 -0.17
C ARG A 62 -20.21 -4.11 0.74
N MET A 63 -19.38 -3.08 0.70
CA MET A 63 -19.57 -1.87 1.52
C MET A 63 -20.85 -1.15 1.13
N ALA A 64 -21.16 -1.05 -0.17
CA ALA A 64 -22.41 -0.50 -0.66
C ALA A 64 -23.65 -1.36 -0.29
N ALA A 65 -23.48 -2.68 -0.19
CA ALA A 65 -24.58 -3.61 0.10
C ALA A 65 -24.86 -3.78 1.61
N ALA A 66 -23.83 -3.65 2.46
CA ALA A 66 -23.89 -3.83 3.91
C ALA A 66 -22.93 -2.84 4.60
N PRO A 67 -23.27 -1.53 4.62
CA PRO A 67 -22.40 -0.48 5.16
C PRO A 67 -22.15 -0.62 6.68
N GLU A 68 -23.01 -1.34 7.40
CA GLU A 68 -22.86 -1.62 8.83
C GLU A 68 -21.89 -2.77 9.16
N LEU A 69 -21.45 -3.53 8.15
CA LEU A 69 -20.58 -4.68 8.36
C LEU A 69 -19.18 -4.23 8.79
N ASP A 70 -18.58 -5.01 9.70
CA ASP A 70 -17.21 -4.83 10.14
C ASP A 70 -16.22 -4.87 8.95
N LEU A 71 -15.29 -3.91 8.88
CA LEU A 71 -14.32 -3.83 7.78
C LEU A 71 -13.47 -5.09 7.61
N GLY A 72 -13.14 -5.78 8.70
CA GLY A 72 -12.38 -7.03 8.67
C GLY A 72 -13.19 -8.18 8.07
N ASP A 73 -14.46 -8.33 8.47
CA ASP A 73 -15.38 -9.32 7.90
C ASP A 73 -15.66 -9.06 6.42
N LEU A 74 -15.83 -7.78 6.07
CA LEU A 74 -16.05 -7.33 4.71
C LEU A 74 -14.86 -7.67 3.81
N LEU A 75 -13.65 -7.32 4.25
CA LEU A 75 -12.41 -7.64 3.55
C LEU A 75 -12.17 -9.16 3.47
N ALA A 76 -12.44 -9.92 4.54
CA ALA A 76 -12.35 -11.38 4.51
C ALA A 76 -13.29 -11.98 3.46
N GLY A 77 -14.51 -11.46 3.37
CA GLY A 77 -15.49 -11.83 2.35
C GLY A 77 -15.00 -11.52 0.94
N ALA A 78 -14.40 -10.35 0.73
CA ALA A 78 -13.86 -9.93 -0.55
C ALA A 78 -12.68 -10.82 -1.00
N ILE A 79 -11.71 -11.03 -0.11
CA ILE A 79 -10.57 -11.95 -0.34
C ILE A 79 -11.06 -13.35 -0.74
N ARG A 80 -12.07 -13.88 -0.02
CA ARG A 80 -12.63 -15.21 -0.31
C ARG A 80 -13.23 -15.29 -1.71
N SER A 81 -13.92 -14.25 -2.16
CA SER A 81 -14.51 -14.22 -3.50
C SER A 81 -13.45 -14.15 -4.59
N VAL A 82 -12.45 -13.27 -4.46
CA VAL A 82 -11.35 -13.17 -5.44
C VAL A 82 -10.58 -14.49 -5.50
N ALA A 83 -10.26 -15.07 -4.35
CA ALA A 83 -9.49 -16.30 -4.29
C ALA A 83 -10.24 -17.48 -4.95
N ARG A 84 -11.53 -17.64 -4.66
CA ARG A 84 -12.36 -18.70 -5.26
C ARG A 84 -12.61 -18.48 -6.74
N GLY A 85 -12.88 -17.24 -7.16
CA GLY A 85 -13.19 -16.90 -8.54
C GLY A 85 -12.02 -17.21 -9.49
N ASN A 86 -10.79 -17.06 -9.01
CA ASN A 86 -9.58 -17.27 -9.80
C ASN A 86 -8.84 -18.59 -9.53
N GLY A 87 -9.30 -19.39 -8.55
CA GLY A 87 -8.59 -20.61 -8.14
C GLY A 87 -7.24 -20.32 -7.47
N PHE A 88 -7.09 -19.16 -6.85
CA PHE A 88 -5.88 -18.77 -6.12
C PHE A 88 -5.66 -19.64 -4.88
N THR A 89 -4.39 -19.96 -4.60
CA THR A 89 -3.99 -20.83 -3.50
C THR A 89 -3.05 -20.10 -2.51
N PRO A 90 -3.20 -20.32 -1.19
CA PRO A 90 -2.37 -19.67 -0.18
C PRO A 90 -0.86 -19.86 -0.40
N GLY A 91 -0.12 -18.76 -0.32
CA GLY A 91 1.33 -18.73 -0.47
C GLY A 91 1.81 -18.69 -1.93
N ASP A 92 0.91 -18.90 -2.89
CA ASP A 92 1.23 -19.07 -4.31
C ASP A 92 0.45 -18.13 -5.24
N SER A 93 -0.12 -17.06 -4.69
CA SER A 93 -1.00 -16.14 -5.44
C SER A 93 -0.49 -14.69 -5.44
N PRO A 94 -1.01 -13.85 -6.38
CA PRO A 94 -0.85 -12.39 -6.29
C PRO A 94 -1.38 -11.86 -4.96
N CYS A 95 -0.83 -10.75 -4.50
CA CYS A 95 -1.26 -10.13 -3.26
C CYS A 95 -1.24 -8.61 -3.36
N SER A 96 -1.93 -7.97 -2.43
CA SER A 96 -2.00 -6.51 -2.34
C SER A 96 -2.11 -6.08 -0.87
N THR A 97 -1.56 -4.93 -0.54
CA THR A 97 -1.90 -4.25 0.71
C THR A 97 -3.36 -3.79 0.66
N VAL A 98 -3.92 -3.41 1.81
CA VAL A 98 -5.25 -2.78 1.85
C VAL A 98 -5.26 -1.69 2.91
N ALA A 99 -5.60 -0.47 2.51
CA ALA A 99 -5.99 0.61 3.38
C ALA A 99 -7.44 1.01 3.08
N ILE A 100 -8.30 1.00 4.09
CA ILE A 100 -9.70 1.45 3.98
C ILE A 100 -9.90 2.55 5.00
N VAL A 101 -10.54 3.64 4.58
CA VAL A 101 -11.09 4.67 5.46
C VAL A 101 -12.59 4.77 5.15
N ARG A 102 -13.44 4.57 6.16
CA ARG A 102 -14.90 4.73 6.06
C ARG A 102 -15.36 5.72 7.14
N TRP A 103 -16.37 6.53 6.86
CA TRP A 103 -16.87 7.53 7.80
C TRP A 103 -18.39 7.66 7.78
N ASP A 104 -18.93 8.12 8.89
CA ASP A 104 -20.29 8.63 9.02
C ASP A 104 -20.27 9.97 9.77
N ASP A 105 -21.41 10.39 10.30
CA ASP A 105 -21.53 11.65 11.04
C ASP A 105 -20.87 11.58 12.43
N GLU A 106 -20.60 10.39 12.97
CA GLU A 106 -20.10 10.16 14.33
C GLU A 106 -18.62 9.77 14.35
N VAL A 107 -18.17 8.94 13.41
CA VAL A 107 -16.82 8.37 13.40
C VAL A 107 -16.14 8.36 12.03
N VAL A 108 -14.81 8.35 12.08
CA VAL A 108 -13.95 7.91 10.97
C VAL A 108 -13.28 6.62 11.43
N GLU A 109 -13.46 5.53 10.69
CA GLU A 109 -12.79 4.26 10.96
C GLU A 109 -11.82 3.91 9.83
N ALA A 110 -10.71 3.28 10.21
CA ALA A 110 -9.71 2.82 9.28
C ALA A 110 -9.26 1.38 9.55
N LEU A 111 -8.90 0.71 8.47
CA LEU A 111 -8.29 -0.61 8.45
C LEU A 111 -7.05 -0.58 7.57
N VAL A 112 -5.92 -1.08 8.09
CA VAL A 112 -4.67 -1.24 7.36
C VAL A 112 -4.19 -2.69 7.45
N LEU A 113 -4.01 -3.33 6.30
CA LEU A 113 -3.44 -4.65 6.13
C LEU A 113 -2.19 -4.54 5.26
N ALA A 114 -1.03 -4.92 5.81
CA ALA A 114 0.29 -4.60 5.27
C ALA A 114 0.58 -3.09 5.28
N ASP A 115 1.51 -2.63 4.44
CA ASP A 115 2.29 -1.41 4.67
C ASP A 115 1.85 -0.17 3.89
N SER A 116 0.54 -0.02 3.63
CA SER A 116 -0.04 1.24 3.14
C SER A 116 -0.69 2.00 4.31
N PRO A 117 0.01 2.99 4.91
CA PRO A 117 -0.47 3.65 6.12
C PRO A 117 -1.66 4.57 5.89
N VAL A 118 -2.42 4.79 6.96
CA VAL A 118 -3.44 5.83 7.10
C VAL A 118 -3.01 6.78 8.21
N VAL A 119 -3.12 8.09 7.98
CA VAL A 119 -2.80 9.11 8.99
C VAL A 119 -3.99 10.00 9.19
N ALA A 120 -4.55 10.03 10.40
CA ALA A 120 -5.60 10.97 10.77
C ALA A 120 -4.99 12.20 11.42
N PHE A 121 -5.40 13.37 10.96
CA PHE A 121 -5.01 14.67 11.51
C PHE A 121 -6.17 15.16 12.37
N ALA A 122 -6.08 14.85 13.65
CA ALA A 122 -7.02 15.27 14.67
C ALA A 122 -6.41 16.45 15.46
N PRO A 123 -6.36 16.50 16.81
CA PRO A 123 -5.52 17.49 17.50
C PRO A 123 -4.03 17.40 17.12
N GLU A 124 -3.55 16.19 16.85
CA GLU A 124 -2.20 15.85 16.39
C GLU A 124 -2.29 14.75 15.31
N ALA A 125 -1.23 14.52 14.56
CA ALA A 125 -1.15 13.42 13.60
C ALA A 125 -1.08 12.05 14.31
N ASP A 126 -2.03 11.16 13.97
CA ASP A 126 -2.11 9.79 14.47
C ASP A 126 -1.94 8.80 13.32
N VAL A 127 -0.83 8.07 13.33
CA VAL A 127 -0.43 7.15 12.26
C VAL A 127 -0.93 5.73 12.56
N LEU A 128 -1.81 5.23 11.70
CA LEU A 128 -2.19 3.82 11.63
C LEU A 128 -1.36 3.12 10.56
N ALA A 129 -0.40 2.30 10.99
CA ALA A 129 0.47 1.55 10.10
C ALA A 129 0.70 0.12 10.61
N ASP A 130 0.73 -0.86 9.70
CA ASP A 130 1.21 -2.20 10.02
C ASP A 130 2.72 -2.30 9.77
N THR A 131 3.49 -2.46 10.83
CA THR A 131 4.94 -2.53 10.75
C THR A 131 5.48 -3.95 10.67
N ARG A 132 4.63 -4.99 10.67
CA ARG A 132 5.07 -6.40 10.71
C ARG A 132 5.96 -6.77 9.52
N LEU A 133 5.66 -6.27 8.32
CA LEU A 133 6.49 -6.53 7.13
C LEU A 133 7.92 -5.96 7.27
N ARG A 134 8.12 -4.87 8.03
CA ARG A 134 9.44 -4.27 8.27
C ARG A 134 10.37 -5.17 9.09
N HIS A 135 9.80 -6.06 9.90
CA HIS A 135 10.53 -7.00 10.74
C HIS A 135 10.91 -8.28 9.99
N VAL A 136 10.37 -8.50 8.78
CA VAL A 136 10.75 -9.64 7.94
C VAL A 136 12.17 -9.42 7.42
N PRO A 137 13.07 -10.41 7.53
CA PRO A 137 14.44 -10.30 7.04
C PRO A 137 14.47 -9.92 5.56
N ARG A 138 14.91 -8.69 5.27
CA ARG A 138 15.13 -8.24 3.88
C ARG A 138 16.41 -8.92 3.37
N GLY A 139 16.33 -9.64 2.24
CA GLY A 139 17.45 -10.41 1.71
C GLY A 139 18.62 -9.54 1.23
N SER A 140 19.66 -10.18 0.70
CA SER A 140 20.94 -9.57 0.36
C SER A 140 20.93 -8.58 -0.82
N TYR A 141 19.78 -8.29 -1.42
CA TYR A 141 19.70 -7.37 -2.57
C TYR A 141 20.13 -5.95 -2.19
N ARG A 142 19.83 -5.49 -0.96
CA ARG A 142 20.23 -4.16 -0.46
C ARG A 142 21.74 -4.01 -0.37
N ASP A 143 22.46 -5.07 0.00
CA ASP A 143 23.92 -5.04 0.04
C ASP A 143 24.55 -4.99 -1.35
N ARG A 144 23.87 -5.53 -2.37
CA ARG A 144 24.29 -5.36 -3.78
C ARG A 144 24.08 -3.93 -4.25
N LEU A 145 22.92 -3.34 -3.96
CA LEU A 145 22.64 -1.93 -4.26
C LEU A 145 23.73 -1.04 -3.68
N ARG A 146 24.05 -1.18 -2.39
CA ARG A 146 25.13 -0.41 -1.73
C ARG A 146 26.52 -0.55 -2.35
N ARG A 147 26.75 -1.56 -3.18
CA ARG A 147 28.02 -1.81 -3.89
C ARG A 147 27.99 -1.40 -5.36
N GLY A 148 26.94 -0.71 -5.82
CA GLY A 148 26.80 -0.27 -7.21
C GLY A 148 26.37 -1.37 -8.18
N GLY A 149 25.73 -2.44 -7.67
CA GLY A 149 25.18 -3.53 -8.49
C GLY A 149 23.67 -3.47 -8.68
N GLY A 150 23.07 -2.29 -8.51
CA GLY A 150 21.63 -2.06 -8.53
C GLY A 150 20.99 -2.37 -9.88
N TYR A 151 19.73 -2.81 -9.84
CA TYR A 151 18.82 -2.97 -11.01
C TYR A 151 19.34 -3.81 -12.20
N SER A 152 20.50 -4.46 -12.04
CA SER A 152 21.06 -5.45 -12.94
C SER A 152 20.26 -6.76 -12.92
N ALA A 153 20.49 -7.63 -13.91
CA ALA A 153 19.89 -8.97 -13.93
C ALA A 153 20.19 -9.78 -12.64
N ASP A 154 21.40 -9.63 -12.10
CA ASP A 154 21.79 -10.25 -10.82
C ASP A 154 21.02 -9.68 -9.63
N HIS A 155 20.73 -8.38 -9.63
CA HIS A 155 19.91 -7.74 -8.60
C HIS A 155 18.48 -8.29 -8.63
N VAL A 156 17.90 -8.41 -9.83
CA VAL A 156 16.57 -9.03 -10.01
C VAL A 156 16.58 -10.48 -9.55
N ALA A 157 17.65 -11.25 -9.85
CA ALA A 157 17.80 -12.62 -9.37
C ALA A 157 17.88 -12.69 -7.83
N ALA A 158 18.62 -11.77 -7.20
CA ALA A 158 18.72 -11.67 -5.75
C ALA A 158 17.39 -11.29 -5.09
N LEU A 159 16.61 -10.39 -5.70
CA LEU A 159 15.27 -10.04 -5.27
C LEU A 159 14.33 -11.23 -5.33
N ARG A 160 14.28 -11.96 -6.46
CA ARG A 160 13.49 -13.19 -6.60
C ARG A 160 13.88 -14.24 -5.54
N ALA A 161 15.17 -14.38 -5.25
CA ALA A 161 15.64 -15.27 -4.20
C ALA A 161 15.22 -14.80 -2.79
N SER A 162 15.22 -13.50 -2.53
CA SER A 162 14.71 -12.92 -1.28
C SER A 162 13.21 -13.15 -1.15
N ALA A 163 12.43 -12.86 -2.18
CA ALA A 163 10.98 -13.03 -2.19
C ALA A 163 10.55 -14.48 -1.93
N ARG A 164 11.28 -15.46 -2.48
CA ARG A 164 11.06 -16.89 -2.19
C ARG A 164 11.30 -17.26 -0.73
N LYS A 165 12.22 -16.57 -0.04
CA LYS A 165 12.47 -16.80 1.39
C LYS A 165 11.40 -16.13 2.26
N THR A 166 10.97 -14.94 1.88
CA THR A 166 9.98 -14.18 2.65
C THR A 166 8.55 -14.69 2.43
N SER A 167 8.24 -15.32 1.29
CA SER A 167 6.91 -15.88 1.02
C SER A 167 6.47 -16.94 2.04
N ALA A 168 7.41 -17.67 2.64
CA ALA A 168 7.12 -18.63 3.72
C ALA A 168 6.55 -17.98 4.99
N LEU A 169 6.75 -16.67 5.17
CA LEU A 169 6.25 -15.88 6.31
C LEU A 169 4.95 -15.13 5.98
N ARG A 170 4.46 -15.23 4.73
CA ARG A 170 3.24 -14.56 4.29
C ARG A 170 2.02 -15.24 4.92
N ASN A 171 1.15 -14.42 5.52
CA ASN A 171 -0.10 -14.86 6.17
C ASN A 171 0.14 -15.95 7.23
N GLN A 172 1.25 -15.83 7.96
CA GLN A 172 1.62 -16.70 9.07
C GLN A 172 1.78 -15.89 10.36
N GLU A 173 1.50 -16.55 11.49
CA GLU A 173 1.79 -15.97 12.80
C GLU A 173 3.32 -15.78 12.97
N GLY A 174 3.73 -14.64 13.55
CA GLY A 174 5.14 -14.25 13.59
C GLY A 174 5.75 -13.81 12.25
N GLY A 175 4.98 -13.86 11.16
CA GLY A 175 5.33 -13.32 9.85
C GLY A 175 4.66 -11.98 9.58
N TYR A 176 4.11 -11.82 8.38
CA TYR A 176 3.38 -10.63 7.97
C TYR A 176 2.04 -11.00 7.34
N TRP A 177 1.12 -10.04 7.27
CA TRP A 177 -0.24 -10.24 6.78
C TRP A 177 -0.48 -9.35 5.57
N VAL A 178 -1.11 -9.91 4.54
CA VAL A 178 -1.38 -9.22 3.26
C VAL A 178 -2.62 -9.84 2.62
N ALA A 179 -3.37 -9.07 1.83
CA ALA A 179 -4.50 -9.63 1.09
C ALA A 179 -3.98 -10.52 -0.03
N GLU A 180 -4.31 -11.82 0.06
CA GLU A 180 -3.88 -12.85 -0.88
C GLU A 180 -4.99 -13.91 -0.98
N ALA A 181 -4.72 -15.20 -0.85
CA ALA A 181 -5.70 -16.28 -0.94
C ALA A 181 -6.15 -16.82 0.42
N VAL A 182 -5.80 -16.12 1.52
CA VAL A 182 -6.17 -16.46 2.90
C VAL A 182 -7.16 -15.42 3.46
N PRO A 183 -8.48 -15.67 3.43
CA PRO A 183 -9.49 -14.73 3.92
C PRO A 183 -9.27 -14.26 5.35
N ALA A 184 -8.78 -15.15 6.22
CA ALA A 184 -8.56 -14.84 7.63
C ALA A 184 -7.47 -13.77 7.86
N ALA A 185 -6.63 -13.48 6.86
CA ALA A 185 -5.63 -12.42 6.95
C ALA A 185 -6.27 -11.03 7.18
N ALA A 186 -7.51 -10.82 6.70
CA ALA A 186 -8.24 -9.58 6.93
C ALA A 186 -8.45 -9.27 8.41
N HIS A 187 -8.70 -10.28 9.26
CA HIS A 187 -8.88 -10.11 10.70
C HIS A 187 -7.57 -9.79 11.45
N ARG A 188 -6.44 -9.83 10.74
CA ARG A 188 -5.13 -9.47 11.29
C ARG A 188 -4.76 -8.04 10.96
N ALA A 189 -5.56 -7.32 10.18
CA ALA A 189 -5.38 -5.90 9.91
C ALA A 189 -5.34 -5.08 11.20
N VAL A 190 -4.53 -4.02 11.22
CA VAL A 190 -4.55 -3.03 12.29
C VAL A 190 -5.68 -2.04 12.03
N ARG A 191 -6.34 -1.57 13.09
CA ARG A 191 -7.57 -0.77 12.97
C ARG A 191 -7.55 0.40 13.94
N ARG A 192 -8.26 1.46 13.58
CA ARG A 192 -8.50 2.61 14.44
C ARG A 192 -9.87 3.21 14.15
N VAL A 193 -10.46 3.80 15.17
CA VAL A 193 -11.67 4.62 15.07
C VAL A 193 -11.36 5.94 15.74
N TRP A 194 -11.71 7.04 15.09
CA TRP A 194 -11.59 8.40 15.59
C TRP A 194 -12.98 9.04 15.64
N PRO A 195 -13.28 9.89 16.63
CA PRO A 195 -14.49 10.71 16.60
C PRO A 195 -14.47 11.63 15.38
N ARG A 196 -15.55 11.64 14.59
CA ARG A 196 -15.63 12.40 13.34
C ARG A 196 -15.38 13.89 13.56
N GLN A 197 -15.88 14.44 14.66
CA GLN A 197 -15.71 15.86 15.02
C GLN A 197 -14.26 16.28 15.28
N ASP A 198 -13.37 15.33 15.61
CA ASP A 198 -11.98 15.63 15.94
C ASP A 198 -11.08 15.56 14.70
N VAL A 199 -11.47 14.83 13.66
CA VAL A 199 -10.67 14.61 12.45
C VAL A 199 -10.90 15.72 11.44
N ARG A 200 -9.84 16.47 11.15
CA ARG A 200 -9.83 17.53 10.12
C ARG A 200 -9.44 16.99 8.74
N SER A 201 -8.47 16.09 8.70
CA SER A 201 -7.99 15.50 7.45
C SER A 201 -7.51 14.07 7.66
N VAL A 202 -7.49 13.28 6.59
CA VAL A 202 -6.87 11.96 6.55
C VAL A 202 -5.97 11.85 5.31
N LEU A 203 -4.78 11.28 5.49
CA LEU A 203 -3.92 10.85 4.38
C LEU A 203 -3.93 9.33 4.28
N MET A 204 -3.95 8.80 3.05
CA MET A 204 -3.70 7.39 2.75
C MET A 204 -2.58 7.32 1.72
N ALA A 205 -1.59 6.46 1.94
CA ALA A 205 -0.40 6.40 1.10
C ALA A 205 0.00 4.95 0.77
N SER A 206 0.39 4.68 -0.48
CA SER A 206 1.09 3.43 -0.83
C SER A 206 2.54 3.46 -0.34
N ASP A 207 3.26 2.34 -0.45
CA ASP A 207 4.63 2.27 0.04
C ASP A 207 5.58 3.20 -0.75
N GLY A 208 5.30 3.43 -2.04
CA GLY A 208 6.05 4.35 -2.90
C GLY A 208 5.89 5.82 -2.55
N VAL A 209 4.93 6.19 -1.69
CA VAL A 209 4.81 7.54 -1.12
C VAL A 209 5.33 7.57 0.31
N SER A 210 4.93 6.61 1.14
CA SER A 210 5.34 6.56 2.55
C SER A 210 6.84 6.32 2.74
N CYS A 211 7.53 5.75 1.75
CA CYS A 211 9.00 5.68 1.73
C CYS A 211 9.66 7.06 1.83
N GLY A 212 9.01 8.12 1.33
CA GLY A 212 9.43 9.52 1.50
C GLY A 212 9.56 9.95 2.97
N VAL A 213 8.66 9.46 3.81
CA VAL A 213 8.64 9.71 5.26
C VAL A 213 9.58 8.76 6.00
N ASP A 214 9.50 7.47 5.69
CA ASP A 214 10.06 6.42 6.53
C ASP A 214 11.51 6.09 6.21
N ASP A 215 11.81 5.98 4.92
CA ASP A 215 13.10 5.51 4.42
C ASP A 215 13.96 6.69 3.96
N TYR A 216 13.37 7.64 3.22
CA TYR A 216 14.08 8.75 2.61
C TYR A 216 14.22 9.96 3.55
N ARG A 217 13.32 10.06 4.55
CA ARG A 217 13.28 11.15 5.54
C ARG A 217 13.20 12.55 4.88
N LEU A 218 12.47 12.66 3.77
CA LEU A 218 12.27 13.91 3.04
C LEU A 218 11.33 14.86 3.79
N PHE A 219 10.38 14.30 4.54
CA PHE A 219 9.37 15.03 5.29
C PHE A 219 8.75 14.17 6.39
N GLY A 220 8.07 14.80 7.36
CA GLY A 220 7.11 14.15 8.26
C GLY A 220 5.67 14.24 7.73
N TRP A 221 4.72 13.52 8.34
CA TRP A 221 3.33 13.48 7.87
C TRP A 221 2.61 14.84 7.88
N GLU A 222 2.87 15.70 8.86
CA GLU A 222 2.35 17.09 8.85
C GLU A 222 2.84 17.87 7.62
N GLN A 223 4.12 17.72 7.25
CA GLN A 223 4.67 18.37 6.06
C GLN A 223 4.11 17.78 4.76
N VAL A 224 3.74 16.49 4.75
CA VAL A 224 3.00 15.89 3.63
C VAL A 224 1.63 16.54 3.48
N LEU A 225 0.88 16.68 4.58
CA LEU A 225 -0.43 17.32 4.55
C LEU A 225 -0.31 18.77 4.08
N ASP A 226 0.61 19.54 4.68
CA ASP A 226 0.84 20.95 4.31
C ASP A 226 1.13 21.11 2.82
N LEU A 227 2.04 20.28 2.27
CA LEU A 227 2.39 20.33 0.85
C LEU A 227 1.21 19.92 -0.03
N ALA A 228 0.50 18.85 0.33
CA ALA A 228 -0.63 18.36 -0.44
C ALA A 228 -1.80 19.36 -0.44
N THR A 229 -2.05 20.05 0.68
CA THR A 229 -3.05 21.11 0.76
C THR A 229 -2.63 22.36 0.00
N ALA A 230 -1.36 22.77 0.08
CA ALA A 230 -0.89 24.01 -0.55
C ALA A 230 -0.68 23.87 -2.07
N SER A 231 -0.25 22.70 -2.55
CA SER A 231 0.20 22.49 -3.93
C SER A 231 -0.41 21.27 -4.61
N GLY A 232 -1.34 20.58 -3.93
CA GLY A 232 -1.95 19.34 -4.42
C GLY A 232 -1.12 18.09 -4.09
N PRO A 233 -1.75 16.90 -4.01
CA PRO A 233 -1.05 15.66 -3.65
C PRO A 233 0.03 15.25 -4.67
N GLN A 234 -0.08 15.68 -5.93
CA GLN A 234 0.94 15.42 -6.94
C GLN A 234 2.30 16.02 -6.56
N ALA A 235 2.33 17.17 -5.89
CA ALA A 235 3.58 17.80 -5.46
C ALA A 235 4.35 16.92 -4.46
N VAL A 236 3.66 16.15 -3.63
CA VAL A 236 4.30 15.17 -2.72
C VAL A 236 4.96 14.06 -3.54
N LEU A 237 4.24 13.53 -4.54
CA LEU A 237 4.75 12.47 -5.41
C LEU A 237 6.00 12.92 -6.17
N ASP A 238 5.98 14.15 -6.68
CA ASP A 238 7.09 14.74 -7.42
C ASP A 238 8.35 14.87 -6.56
N VAL A 239 8.22 15.25 -5.29
CA VAL A 239 9.36 15.31 -4.34
C VAL A 239 9.97 13.92 -4.10
N VAL A 240 9.14 12.89 -3.91
CA VAL A 240 9.64 11.52 -3.72
C VAL A 240 10.31 11.02 -5.00
N ARG A 241 9.70 11.27 -6.16
CA ARG A 241 10.25 10.85 -7.46
C ARG A 241 11.57 11.55 -7.77
N GLU A 242 11.70 12.83 -7.42
CA GLU A 242 12.94 13.57 -7.63
C GLU A 242 14.08 12.98 -6.78
N ALA A 243 13.83 12.66 -5.52
CA ALA A 243 14.80 11.96 -4.68
C ALA A 243 15.25 10.63 -5.30
N GLU A 244 14.33 9.86 -5.89
CA GLU A 244 14.69 8.62 -6.60
C GLU A 244 15.53 8.85 -7.85
N ARG A 245 15.30 9.94 -8.60
CA ARG A 245 16.10 10.32 -9.78
C ARG A 245 17.51 10.74 -9.40
N GLU A 246 17.68 11.36 -8.25
CA GLU A 246 19.01 11.71 -7.68
C GLU A 246 19.78 10.47 -7.19
N ASP A 247 19.10 9.34 -6.98
CA ASP A 247 19.69 8.06 -6.58
C ASP A 247 19.33 6.93 -7.58
N PRO A 248 19.75 7.03 -8.86
CA PRO A 248 19.27 6.16 -9.94
C PRO A 248 19.72 4.70 -9.79
N GLU A 249 20.75 4.46 -8.97
CA GLU A 249 21.31 3.15 -8.67
C GLU A 249 20.86 2.60 -7.30
N GLY A 250 20.04 3.34 -6.55
CA GLY A 250 19.59 2.92 -5.21
C GLY A 250 20.71 2.80 -4.17
N LEU A 251 21.78 3.57 -4.32
CA LEU A 251 22.95 3.55 -3.43
C LEU A 251 22.59 4.17 -2.08
N LYS A 252 21.98 5.36 -2.12
CA LYS A 252 21.61 6.14 -0.93
C LYS A 252 20.42 5.50 -0.24
N TRP A 253 19.41 5.10 -1.01
CA TRP A 253 18.20 4.47 -0.52
C TRP A 253 17.95 3.13 -1.22
N PRO A 254 18.46 2.01 -0.66
CA PRO A 254 18.32 0.70 -1.27
C PRO A 254 16.86 0.23 -1.36
N ARG A 255 16.36 0.11 -2.59
CA ARG A 255 14.97 -0.22 -2.94
C ARG A 255 14.86 -1.26 -4.07
N PRO A 256 13.77 -2.05 -4.17
CA PRO A 256 13.70 -3.17 -5.12
C PRO A 256 13.79 -2.76 -6.60
N LYS A 257 13.17 -1.65 -6.97
CA LYS A 257 13.09 -1.12 -8.33
C LYS A 257 13.43 0.38 -8.34
N PRO A 258 13.87 0.96 -9.47
CA PRO A 258 14.25 2.37 -9.53
C PRO A 258 13.14 3.31 -9.06
N HIS A 259 11.90 2.98 -9.41
CA HIS A 259 10.70 3.77 -9.20
C HIS A 259 9.54 2.85 -8.80
N ASP A 260 8.98 3.04 -7.61
CA ASP A 260 7.72 2.38 -7.23
C ASP A 260 6.51 3.12 -7.80
N ASP A 261 5.36 2.42 -7.80
CA ASP A 261 4.06 3.06 -7.98
C ASP A 261 3.80 3.98 -6.78
N GLN A 262 3.07 5.06 -7.01
CA GLN A 262 2.77 6.04 -5.99
C GLN A 262 1.29 6.35 -6.03
N ALA A 263 0.63 6.25 -4.88
CA ALA A 263 -0.73 6.68 -4.69
C ALA A 263 -0.84 7.44 -3.35
N LEU A 264 -1.40 8.64 -3.41
CA LEU A 264 -1.69 9.47 -2.25
C LEU A 264 -3.12 9.96 -2.32
N VAL A 265 -3.88 9.73 -1.25
CA VAL A 265 -5.23 10.24 -1.05
C VAL A 265 -5.19 11.26 0.09
N VAL A 266 -5.82 12.41 -0.13
CA VAL A 266 -6.11 13.43 0.88
C VAL A 266 -7.62 13.51 1.02
N ILE A 267 -8.12 13.30 2.25
CA ILE A 267 -9.53 13.47 2.61
C ILE A 267 -9.60 14.66 3.56
N SER A 268 -10.34 15.70 3.19
CA SER A 268 -10.55 16.90 3.99
C SER A 268 -12.00 16.96 4.44
N PHE A 269 -12.21 17.04 5.75
CA PHE A 269 -13.49 16.84 6.41
C PHE A 269 -14.20 18.11 6.84
#